data_AF-A0A4P2Q730-F1
#
_entry.id   AF-A0A4P2Q730-F1
#
_cell.length_a   1.000
_cell.length_b   1.000
_cell.length_c   1.000
_cell.angle_alpha   90.00
_cell.angle_beta   90.00
_cell.angle_gamma   90.00
#
_symmetry.space_group_name_H-M   'P 1'
#
loop_
_entity.id
_entity.type
_entity.pdbx_description
1 polymer ?
#
loop_
_entity_poly.entity_id
_entity_poly.type
_entity_poly.pdbx_seq_one_letter_code
_entity_poly.pdbx_strand_id
1 'polypeptide(L)'
;MPLPAVVSSGGEGGSGSAGVGSAGVGQAASGGPVGELLRTRILEPAELTPTYLDGAEAALPGLVHGHGRIQGRPVDTTSAVDPPAAGTAGALVSTAGDLTRFYRKVLDGTLLGAATLEEMTTQVDAPLGAVSGYGLGLSRRESRLGSQLGHDGGIWGVHVLVLLRD
;
A
#
# COMPACT_ATOMS: atom_id res chain seq x y z
N MET A 1 -5.06 18.31 10.53
CA MET A 1 -4.87 16.86 10.32
C MET A 1 -4.77 16.61 8.83
N PRO A 2 -3.83 15.79 8.34
CA PRO A 2 -3.84 15.36 6.94
C PRO A 2 -5.06 14.46 6.67
N LEU A 3 -5.69 14.61 5.52
CA LEU A 3 -6.86 13.83 5.12
C LEU A 3 -6.45 12.42 4.67
N PRO A 4 -7.25 11.37 4.96
CA PRO A 4 -7.01 10.02 4.48
C PRO A 4 -7.21 9.90 2.96
N ALA A 5 -6.30 9.17 2.32
CA ALA A 5 -6.30 8.75 0.93
C ALA A 5 -6.38 7.21 0.83
N VAL A 6 -6.91 6.72 -0.28
CA VAL A 6 -6.88 5.28 -0.60
C VAL A 6 -5.46 4.92 -1.06
N VAL A 7 -4.92 3.84 -0.50
CA VAL A 7 -3.58 3.30 -0.75
C VAL A 7 -3.71 1.97 -1.47
N SER A 8 -3.26 1.98 -2.71
CA SER A 8 -3.02 0.77 -3.50
C SER A 8 -1.60 0.27 -3.23
N SER A 9 -1.40 -1.04 -3.11
CA SER A 9 -0.08 -1.68 -3.28
C SER A 9 0.02 -2.38 -4.64
N GLY A 10 -0.91 -2.10 -5.56
CA GLY A 10 -0.93 -2.66 -6.90
C GLY A 10 0.08 -1.95 -7.79
N GLY A 11 1.13 -2.67 -8.19
CA GLY A 11 2.14 -2.15 -9.10
C GLY A 11 1.55 -1.70 -10.43
N GLU A 12 2.09 -0.60 -10.97
CA GLU A 12 1.84 -0.17 -12.34
C GLU A 12 2.48 -1.18 -13.32
N GLY A 13 1.73 -2.21 -13.68
CA GLY A 13 1.95 -3.05 -14.85
C GLY A 13 0.70 -3.01 -15.72
N GLY A 14 0.86 -2.66 -17.00
CA GLY A 14 -0.26 -2.48 -17.92
C GLY A 14 -1.25 -3.65 -17.92
N SER A 15 -2.55 -3.30 -17.93
CA SER A 15 -3.69 -4.15 -18.29
C SER A 15 -3.66 -5.59 -17.74
N GLY A 16 -3.93 -5.76 -16.44
CA GLY A 16 -4.23 -7.08 -15.88
C GLY A 16 -4.25 -7.06 -14.35
N SER A 17 -5.42 -6.87 -13.76
CA SER A 17 -5.64 -6.91 -12.32
C SER A 17 -5.27 -8.28 -11.72
N ALA A 18 -4.08 -8.42 -11.15
CA ALA A 18 -3.68 -9.59 -10.35
C ALA A 18 -4.11 -9.48 -8.87
N GLY A 19 -5.24 -8.83 -8.59
CA GLY A 19 -5.69 -8.47 -7.23
C GLY A 19 -6.27 -9.61 -6.40
N VAL A 20 -6.46 -10.81 -6.96
CA VAL A 20 -7.15 -11.93 -6.25
C VAL A 20 -6.17 -12.86 -5.54
N GLY A 21 -4.86 -12.80 -5.86
CA GLY A 21 -3.88 -13.80 -5.42
C GLY A 21 -3.34 -13.62 -3.99
N SER A 22 -3.09 -12.39 -3.54
CA SER A 22 -2.42 -12.15 -2.24
C SER A 22 -3.36 -12.26 -1.04
N ALA A 23 -4.63 -11.87 -1.20
CA ALA A 23 -5.65 -11.97 -0.14
C ALA A 23 -5.92 -13.45 0.24
N GLY A 24 -5.94 -14.35 -0.75
CA GLY A 24 -6.15 -15.78 -0.53
C GLY A 24 -5.00 -16.47 0.23
N VAL A 25 -3.75 -16.09 -0.05
CA VAL A 25 -2.56 -16.67 0.61
C VAL A 25 -2.47 -16.22 2.07
N GLY A 26 -2.77 -14.95 2.35
CA GLY A 26 -2.78 -14.43 3.72
C GLY A 26 -3.82 -15.13 4.60
N GLN A 27 -5.07 -15.22 4.13
CA GLN A 27 -6.18 -15.81 4.90
C GLN A 27 -6.02 -17.32 5.11
N ALA A 28 -5.55 -18.07 4.12
CA ALA A 28 -5.36 -19.51 4.23
C ALA A 28 -4.27 -19.92 5.25
N ALA A 29 -3.26 -19.07 5.44
CA ALA A 29 -2.12 -19.36 6.30
C ALA A 29 -2.32 -19.00 7.80
N SER A 30 -3.32 -18.18 8.13
CA SER A 30 -3.35 -17.43 9.40
C SER A 30 -4.58 -17.66 10.28
N GLY A 31 -5.60 -18.37 9.79
CA GLY A 31 -6.71 -18.88 10.61
C GLY A 31 -7.77 -17.85 11.03
N GLY A 32 -7.77 -16.64 10.46
CA GLY A 32 -8.76 -15.58 10.73
C GLY A 32 -9.00 -14.65 9.54
N PRO A 33 -10.01 -13.76 9.60
CA PRO A 33 -10.28 -12.79 8.54
C PRO A 33 -9.09 -11.85 8.37
N VAL A 34 -8.67 -11.62 7.11
CA VAL A 34 -7.46 -10.85 6.81
C VAL A 34 -7.50 -9.40 7.35
N GLY A 35 -8.69 -8.79 7.42
CA GLY A 35 -8.87 -7.45 8.01
C GLY A 35 -8.59 -7.42 9.52
N GLU A 36 -8.99 -8.46 10.27
CA GLU A 36 -8.72 -8.57 11.70
C GLU A 36 -7.23 -8.75 11.98
N LEU A 37 -6.56 -9.56 11.16
CA LEU A 37 -5.12 -9.76 11.25
C LEU A 37 -4.36 -8.47 10.94
N LEU A 38 -4.76 -7.75 9.89
CA LEU A 38 -4.16 -6.46 9.55
C LEU A 38 -4.31 -5.46 10.70
N ARG A 39 -5.52 -5.34 11.26
CA ARG A 39 -5.82 -4.46 12.40
C ARG A 39 -4.94 -4.78 13.61
N THR A 40 -4.96 -6.03 14.06
CA THR A 40 -4.36 -6.45 15.34
C THR A 40 -2.85 -6.67 15.26
N ARG A 41 -2.31 -7.05 14.11
CA ARG A 41 -0.87 -7.34 13.95
C ARG A 41 -0.08 -6.17 13.39
N ILE A 42 -0.73 -5.28 12.65
CA ILE A 42 -0.05 -4.19 11.94
C ILE A 42 -0.59 -2.82 12.36
N LEU A 43 -1.88 -2.53 12.15
CA LEU A 43 -2.40 -1.17 12.30
C LEU A 43 -2.37 -0.67 13.74
N GLU A 44 -2.80 -1.48 14.70
CA GLU A 44 -2.80 -1.11 16.13
C GLU A 44 -1.38 -1.02 16.70
N PRO A 45 -0.48 -2.01 16.53
CA PRO A 45 0.91 -1.90 16.99
C PRO A 45 1.68 -0.74 16.33
N ALA A 46 1.33 -0.39 15.10
CA ALA A 46 1.91 0.72 14.39
C ALA A 46 1.26 2.09 14.71
N GLU A 47 0.20 2.11 15.52
CA GLU A 47 -0.57 3.31 15.87
C GLU A 47 -1.12 4.04 14.62
N LEU A 48 -1.66 3.28 13.67
CA LEU A 48 -2.21 3.78 12.40
C LEU A 48 -3.73 3.95 12.52
N THR A 49 -4.16 4.82 13.43
CA THR A 49 -5.57 4.94 13.84
C THR A 49 -6.52 5.28 12.70
N PRO A 50 -6.25 6.28 11.81
CA PRO A 50 -7.10 6.56 10.67
C PRO A 50 -6.87 5.63 9.46
N THR A 51 -6.17 4.50 9.65
CA THR A 51 -5.93 3.50 8.61
C THR A 51 -6.88 2.30 8.77
N TYR A 52 -7.43 1.79 7.66
CA TYR A 52 -8.34 0.63 7.68
C TYR A 52 -8.37 -0.08 6.32
N LEU A 53 -8.82 -1.34 6.31
CA LEU A 53 -9.06 -2.09 5.08
C LEU A 53 -10.51 -1.90 4.61
N ASP A 54 -10.70 -1.23 3.48
CA ASP A 54 -12.04 -1.00 2.91
C ASP A 54 -12.70 -2.34 2.51
N GLY A 55 -13.99 -2.47 2.80
CA GLY A 55 -14.75 -3.72 2.66
C GLY A 55 -14.57 -4.74 3.80
N ALA A 56 -13.57 -4.59 4.66
CA ALA A 56 -13.41 -5.40 5.88
C ALA A 56 -13.75 -4.64 7.17
N GLU A 57 -13.69 -3.31 7.13
CA GLU A 57 -13.92 -2.43 8.27
C GLU A 57 -14.82 -1.25 7.89
N ALA A 58 -15.46 -0.63 8.89
CA ALA A 58 -16.29 0.56 8.67
C ALA A 58 -15.43 1.73 8.17
N ALA A 59 -15.89 2.40 7.11
CA ALA A 59 -15.22 3.57 6.58
C ALA A 59 -15.17 4.71 7.60
N LEU A 60 -14.02 5.37 7.70
CA LEU A 60 -13.85 6.56 8.51
C LEU A 60 -14.22 7.82 7.70
N PRO A 61 -14.79 8.86 8.34
CA PRO A 61 -15.10 10.10 7.66
C PRO A 61 -13.84 10.86 7.23
N GLY A 62 -13.98 11.72 6.22
CA GLY A 62 -12.90 12.62 5.78
C GLY A 62 -12.05 12.11 4.61
N LEU A 63 -12.53 11.09 3.88
CA LEU A 63 -11.90 10.64 2.65
C LEU A 63 -11.74 11.77 1.63
N VAL A 64 -10.58 11.82 0.98
CA VAL A 64 -10.39 12.68 -0.19
C VAL A 64 -11.09 12.09 -1.41
N HIS A 65 -11.63 12.98 -2.25
CA HIS A 65 -12.21 12.58 -3.53
C HIS A 65 -11.10 12.24 -4.54
N GLY A 66 -11.32 11.18 -5.30
CA GLY A 66 -10.48 10.82 -6.45
C GLY A 66 -10.78 11.72 -7.64
N HIS A 67 -9.75 12.14 -8.38
CA HIS A 67 -9.92 13.01 -9.54
C HIS A 67 -9.14 12.51 -10.75
N GLY A 68 -9.82 12.37 -11.88
CA GLY A 68 -9.25 11.90 -13.14
C GLY A 68 -9.58 12.82 -14.31
N ARG A 69 -9.25 12.37 -15.52
CA ARG A 69 -9.68 13.03 -16.76
C ARG A 69 -10.26 12.03 -17.75
N ILE A 70 -11.40 12.35 -18.35
CA ILE A 70 -11.96 11.63 -19.50
C ILE A 70 -12.01 12.61 -20.67
N GLN A 71 -11.39 12.24 -21.80
CA GLN A 71 -11.29 13.10 -23.00
C GLN A 71 -10.78 14.51 -22.66
N GLY A 72 -9.82 14.58 -21.74
CA GLY A 72 -9.24 15.85 -21.29
C GLY A 72 -10.16 16.70 -20.39
N ARG A 73 -11.32 16.21 -19.94
CA ARG A 73 -12.20 16.92 -18.98
C ARG A 73 -12.02 16.34 -17.58
N PRO A 74 -11.92 17.19 -16.53
CA PRO A 74 -11.83 16.71 -15.15
C PRO A 74 -13.11 15.97 -14.76
N VAL A 75 -12.94 14.86 -14.04
CA VAL A 75 -14.04 14.05 -13.50
C VAL A 75 -13.72 13.65 -12.06
N ASP A 76 -14.74 13.64 -11.20
CA ASP A 76 -14.68 12.99 -9.90
C ASP A 76 -14.83 11.48 -10.11
N THR A 77 -13.84 10.72 -9.64
CA THR A 77 -13.75 9.27 -9.83
C THR A 77 -14.13 8.49 -8.57
N THR A 78 -14.49 9.18 -7.48
CA THR A 78 -14.68 8.60 -6.15
C THR A 78 -15.69 7.46 -6.15
N SER A 79 -16.80 7.61 -6.87
CA SER A 79 -17.84 6.58 -6.99
C SER A 79 -17.68 5.66 -8.20
N ALA A 80 -16.65 5.88 -9.02
CA ALA A 80 -16.39 5.10 -10.22
C ALA A 80 -15.37 3.97 -10.01
N VAL A 81 -14.84 3.86 -8.80
CA VAL A 81 -13.89 2.82 -8.39
C VAL A 81 -14.48 2.00 -7.25
N ASP A 82 -14.11 0.73 -7.18
CA ASP A 82 -14.50 -0.21 -6.12
C ASP A 82 -13.22 -0.74 -5.45
N PRO A 83 -12.62 0.00 -4.49
CA PRO A 83 -11.41 -0.42 -3.78
C PRO A 83 -11.52 -1.80 -3.11
N PRO A 84 -12.64 -2.18 -2.46
CA PRO A 84 -12.82 -3.51 -1.89
C PRO A 84 -12.53 -4.68 -2.86
N ALA A 85 -12.81 -4.51 -4.16
CA ALA A 85 -12.52 -5.53 -5.17
C ALA A 85 -11.01 -5.82 -5.33
N ALA A 86 -10.13 -4.91 -4.91
CA ALA A 86 -8.68 -5.11 -4.89
C ALA A 86 -8.17 -5.85 -3.64
N GLY A 87 -9.00 -6.00 -2.60
CA GLY A 87 -8.63 -6.66 -1.34
C GLY A 87 -7.32 -6.14 -0.75
N THR A 88 -6.50 -7.02 -0.19
CA THR A 88 -5.21 -6.64 0.42
C THR A 88 -4.19 -6.08 -0.58
N ALA A 89 -4.41 -6.23 -1.89
CA ALA A 89 -3.53 -5.65 -2.89
C ALA A 89 -3.74 -4.13 -3.05
N GLY A 90 -4.90 -3.58 -2.66
CA GLY A 90 -5.08 -2.13 -2.79
C GLY A 90 -6.33 -1.49 -2.21
N ALA A 91 -6.98 -2.15 -1.26
CA ALA A 91 -8.15 -1.61 -0.55
C ALA A 91 -7.80 -0.91 0.78
N LEU A 92 -6.52 -0.73 1.11
CA LEU A 92 -6.14 -0.01 2.32
C LEU A 92 -6.44 1.48 2.15
N VAL A 93 -7.00 2.11 3.18
CA VAL A 93 -7.16 3.57 3.26
C VAL A 93 -6.27 4.06 4.38
N SER A 94 -5.49 5.11 4.16
CA SER A 94 -4.52 5.63 5.14
C SER A 94 -4.28 7.13 4.97
N THR A 95 -3.47 7.74 5.82
CA THR A 95 -3.00 9.13 5.65
C THR A 95 -1.53 9.15 5.23
N ALA A 96 -1.05 10.26 4.66
CA ALA A 96 0.37 10.41 4.37
C ALA A 96 1.27 10.25 5.63
N GLY A 97 0.78 10.69 6.79
CA GLY A 97 1.46 10.54 8.07
C GLY A 97 1.54 9.08 8.52
N ASP A 98 0.43 8.36 8.43
CA ASP A 98 0.35 6.94 8.78
C ASP A 98 1.19 6.07 7.84
N LEU A 99 1.19 6.35 6.52
CA LEU A 99 2.06 5.66 5.58
C LEU A 99 3.53 5.85 5.94
N THR A 100 3.94 7.09 6.21
CA THR A 100 5.32 7.36 6.63
C THR A 100 5.66 6.62 7.94
N ARG A 101 4.73 6.59 8.89
CA ARG A 101 4.91 5.85 10.16
C ARG A 101 5.01 4.35 9.93
N PHE A 102 4.16 3.77 9.09
CA PHE A 102 4.15 2.35 8.74
C PHE A 102 5.51 1.92 8.20
N TYR A 103 6.01 2.57 7.14
CA TYR A 103 7.28 2.19 6.55
C TYR A 103 8.45 2.37 7.51
N ARG A 104 8.46 3.41 8.35
CA ARG A 104 9.48 3.57 9.39
C ARG A 104 9.47 2.41 10.38
N LYS A 105 8.30 2.02 10.89
CA LYS A 105 8.14 0.91 11.84
C LYS A 105 8.40 -0.48 11.24
N VAL A 106 8.24 -0.63 9.93
CA VAL A 106 8.70 -1.83 9.21
C VAL A 106 10.23 -1.84 9.15
N LEU A 107 10.83 -0.77 8.64
CA LEU A 107 12.27 -0.71 8.36
C LEU A 107 13.14 -0.64 9.63
N ASP A 108 12.60 -0.17 10.76
CA ASP A 108 13.30 -0.18 12.05
C ASP A 108 13.09 -1.48 12.85
N GLY A 109 12.33 -2.44 12.31
CA GLY A 109 12.08 -3.74 12.95
C GLY A 109 11.05 -3.70 14.09
N THR A 110 10.32 -2.61 14.29
CA THR A 110 9.25 -2.54 15.29
C THR A 110 8.13 -3.55 15.00
N LEU A 111 7.76 -3.72 13.72
CA LEU A 111 6.66 -4.60 13.31
C LEU A 111 7.11 -6.02 12.93
N LEU A 112 8.37 -6.19 12.59
CA LEU A 112 8.89 -7.43 12.02
C LEU A 112 10.13 -7.88 12.80
N GLY A 113 10.21 -9.17 13.12
CA GLY A 113 11.45 -9.76 13.62
C GLY A 113 12.58 -9.62 12.59
N ALA A 114 13.83 -9.60 13.06
CA ALA A 114 15.00 -9.34 12.22
C ALA A 114 15.07 -10.25 10.97
N ALA A 115 14.79 -11.54 11.11
CA ALA A 115 14.79 -12.48 9.98
C ALA A 115 13.72 -12.14 8.92
N THR A 116 12.50 -11.76 9.35
CA THR A 116 11.44 -11.35 8.43
C THR A 116 11.74 -10.02 7.76
N LEU A 117 12.37 -9.09 8.47
CA LEU A 117 12.81 -7.83 7.89
C LEU A 117 13.93 -8.04 6.85
N GLU A 118 14.87 -8.95 7.13
CA GLU A 118 15.91 -9.34 6.19
C GLU A 118 15.30 -9.95 4.91
N GLU A 119 14.35 -10.87 5.05
CA GLU A 119 13.61 -11.42 3.89
C GLU A 119 12.86 -10.33 3.11
N MET A 120 12.21 -9.40 3.80
CA MET A 120 11.43 -8.33 3.17
C MET A 120 12.30 -7.33 2.41
N THR A 121 13.51 -7.07 2.91
CA THR A 121 14.45 -6.09 2.34
C THR A 121 15.42 -6.71 1.33
N THR A 122 15.57 -8.04 1.31
CA THR A 122 16.32 -8.76 0.29
C THR A 122 15.69 -8.51 -1.08
N GLN A 123 16.44 -7.84 -1.96
CA GLN A 123 15.96 -7.46 -3.28
C GLN A 123 16.41 -8.45 -4.35
N VAL A 124 15.56 -8.68 -5.33
CA VAL A 124 15.95 -9.24 -6.64
C VAL A 124 15.91 -8.15 -7.69
N ASP A 125 16.74 -8.27 -8.73
CA ASP A 125 16.76 -7.31 -9.84
C ASP A 125 15.40 -7.25 -10.52
N ALA A 126 14.87 -6.04 -10.69
CA ALA A 126 13.56 -5.81 -11.28
C ALA A 126 13.61 -4.54 -12.14
N PRO A 127 14.00 -4.62 -13.42
CA PRO A 127 14.16 -3.46 -14.31
C PRO A 127 12.80 -2.93 -14.81
N LEU A 128 11.95 -2.46 -13.90
CA LEU A 128 10.60 -1.96 -14.16
C LEU A 128 10.60 -0.43 -14.13
N GLY A 129 11.10 0.18 -15.21
CA GLY A 129 11.19 1.63 -15.34
C GLY A 129 12.13 2.24 -14.31
N ALA A 130 11.57 2.98 -13.34
CA ALA A 130 12.33 3.62 -12.27
C ALA A 130 12.54 2.71 -11.04
N VAL A 131 11.98 1.49 -11.03
CA VAL A 131 12.29 0.45 -10.06
C VAL A 131 13.51 -0.34 -10.58
N SER A 132 14.51 -0.54 -9.72
CA SER A 132 15.72 -1.31 -10.00
C SER A 132 15.74 -2.67 -9.31
N GLY A 133 15.02 -2.82 -8.20
CA GLY A 133 14.89 -4.07 -7.46
C GLY A 133 13.54 -4.18 -6.76
N TYR A 134 13.17 -5.42 -6.43
CA TYR A 134 11.93 -5.69 -5.72
C TYR A 134 12.13 -6.80 -4.68
N GLY A 135 11.71 -6.57 -3.45
CA GLY A 135 11.66 -7.54 -2.35
C GLY A 135 10.23 -7.95 -2.03
N LEU A 136 9.95 -8.37 -0.79
CA LEU A 136 8.58 -8.73 -0.40
C LEU A 136 7.75 -7.46 -0.14
N GLY A 137 7.20 -6.87 -1.20
CA GLY A 137 6.35 -5.68 -1.11
C GLY A 137 7.11 -4.36 -0.97
N LEU A 138 8.43 -4.36 -1.16
CA LEU A 138 9.27 -3.15 -1.21
C LEU A 138 9.99 -3.08 -2.56
N SER A 139 9.81 -1.98 -3.26
CA SER A 139 10.57 -1.61 -4.45
C SER A 139 11.81 -0.79 -4.07
N ARG A 140 12.94 -1.10 -4.70
CA ARG A 140 14.15 -0.28 -4.70
C ARG A 140 14.15 0.64 -5.90
N ARG A 141 14.45 1.92 -5.67
CA ARG A 141 14.63 2.94 -6.70
C ARG A 141 15.96 3.65 -6.50
N GLU A 142 16.72 3.81 -7.59
CA GLU A 142 17.98 4.55 -7.57
C GLU A 142 17.75 6.01 -7.94
N SER A 143 18.40 6.90 -7.20
CA SER A 143 18.35 8.34 -7.45
C SER A 143 19.71 8.99 -7.25
N ARG A 144 19.84 10.26 -7.63
CA ARG A 144 21.04 11.06 -7.31
C ARG A 144 21.28 11.23 -5.80
N LEU A 145 20.28 10.91 -4.98
CA LEU A 145 20.33 11.03 -3.52
C LEU A 145 20.67 9.70 -2.83
N GLY A 146 20.93 8.64 -3.59
CA GLY A 146 21.15 7.27 -3.11
C GLY A 146 19.97 6.34 -3.40
N SER A 147 20.09 5.12 -2.89
CA SER A 147 19.08 4.09 -2.99
C SER A 147 17.91 4.40 -2.05
N GLN A 148 16.70 4.09 -2.50
CA GLN A 148 15.49 4.33 -1.73
C GLN A 148 14.59 3.09 -1.76
N LEU A 149 13.98 2.77 -0.62
CA LEU A 149 13.03 1.67 -0.47
C LEU A 149 11.63 2.22 -0.18
N GLY A 150 10.62 1.55 -0.73
CA GLY A 150 9.22 1.84 -0.48
C GLY A 150 8.34 1.26 -1.57
N HIS A 151 7.17 1.82 -1.80
CA HIS A 151 6.26 1.31 -2.83
C HIS A 151 5.31 2.41 -3.32
N ASP A 152 4.85 2.27 -4.55
CA ASP A 152 3.81 3.11 -5.15
C ASP A 152 2.45 2.41 -5.20
N GLY A 153 1.41 3.21 -5.38
CA GLY A 153 0.04 2.75 -5.42
C GLY A 153 -0.80 3.61 -6.33
N GLY A 154 -1.58 3.00 -7.21
CA GLY A 154 -2.59 3.68 -8.00
C GLY A 154 -3.95 3.01 -7.92
N ILE A 155 -4.99 3.83 -7.75
CA ILE A 155 -6.36 3.54 -8.17
C ILE A 155 -6.84 4.77 -8.96
N TRP A 156 -7.78 4.62 -9.89
CA TRP A 156 -8.14 5.74 -10.76
C TRP A 156 -8.57 6.99 -9.97
N GLY A 157 -7.77 8.05 -10.09
CA GLY A 157 -7.96 9.34 -9.43
C GLY A 157 -7.19 9.54 -8.14
N VAL A 158 -6.45 8.56 -7.64
CA VAL A 158 -5.53 8.67 -6.49
C VAL A 158 -4.24 7.89 -6.75
N HIS A 159 -3.09 8.56 -6.60
CA HIS A 159 -1.78 7.93 -6.65
C HIS A 159 -0.96 8.30 -5.43
N VAL A 160 -0.19 7.32 -4.92
CA VAL A 160 0.71 7.45 -3.77
C VAL A 160 2.07 6.90 -4.15
N LEU A 161 3.12 7.55 -3.66
CA LEU A 161 4.49 7.05 -3.70
C LEU A 161 5.12 7.34 -2.34
N VAL A 162 5.64 6.30 -1.69
CA VAL A 162 6.44 6.45 -0.47
C VAL A 162 7.83 5.92 -0.75
N LEU A 163 8.85 6.72 -0.47
CA LEU A 163 10.25 6.36 -0.60
C LEU A 163 11.00 6.85 0.64
N LEU A 164 11.71 5.95 1.29
CA LEU A 164 12.62 6.24 2.38
C LEU A 164 14.04 5.91 1.92
N ARG A 165 15.01 6.68 2.43
CA ARG A 165 16.41 6.33 2.22
C ARG A 165 16.74 5.10 3.05
N ASP A 166 17.61 4.25 2.52
CA ASP A 166 18.21 3.16 3.28
C ASP A 166 19.18 3.66 4.36
#